data_AF-A0AAD5XUN2-F1
#
_entry.id   AF-A0AAD5XUN2-F1
#
_cell.length_a   1.000
_cell.length_b   1.000
_cell.length_c   1.000
_cell.angle_alpha   90.00
_cell.angle_beta   90.00
_cell.angle_gamma   90.00
#
_symmetry.space_group_name_H-M   'P 1'
#
loop_
_entity.id
_entity.type
_entity.pdbx_description
1 polymer ?
#
loop_
_entity_poly.entity_id
_entity_poly.type
_entity_poly.pdbx_seq_one_letter_code
_entity_poly.pdbx_strand_id
1 'polypeptide(L)'
;MSLITCIAPVNIAVIKYWGKRDQELLLPTNGSLSVTLSTEDMHSKTSVKFSTGNEDEVWLNGKKQEMNKRFKNVLSKFKQLRKEEEALNNLPKISGKYILVESENNFPTAAGLASSASGFACLAFSLAKFYALPLNDTEISKIARIGSGSACRSIFGGFVAWEMGSMKDGSDSYAVQIAPETHWPEMEALILVVSDVKKHTSSTSGMQTTIETSELVAQRINHSVKQRLHDMITAIQTKNFDSFAELTMKDSNQFHAVCLDTFPPIFYLTDISRKIINFIHVYNKVTSDGINLYKAAYTFDAGPNAVIYTLKKDIDQLMKFINFFFPPPEDNELKNYYRGSFGSDFTLSEKEQSIALEITKLGINRNSGSLLNGIIKTKVGEGPKVIVE
;
A
#
# COMPACT_ATOMS: atom_id res chain seq x y z
N MET A 1 28.29 15.34 -2.79
CA MET A 1 26.86 15.65 -2.58
C MET A 1 26.63 15.69 -1.09
N SER A 2 26.11 16.80 -0.56
CA SER A 2 25.91 16.98 0.89
C SER A 2 24.52 16.53 1.35
N LEU A 3 23.52 16.54 0.46
CA LEU A 3 22.12 16.22 0.73
C LEU A 3 21.51 15.50 -0.48
N ILE A 4 20.75 14.43 -0.23
CA ILE A 4 19.88 13.78 -1.21
C ILE A 4 18.48 13.70 -0.62
N THR A 5 17.49 14.22 -1.35
CA THR A 5 16.07 14.08 -1.00
C THR A 5 15.38 13.22 -2.06
N CYS A 6 14.61 12.23 -1.62
CA CYS A 6 13.79 11.41 -2.50
C CYS A 6 12.36 11.35 -1.97
N ILE A 7 11.44 10.98 -2.86
CA ILE A 7 10.09 10.55 -2.50
C ILE A 7 9.88 9.12 -2.97
N ALA A 8 9.11 8.35 -2.19
CA ALA A 8 8.69 7.00 -2.56
C ALA A 8 7.18 6.83 -2.39
N PRO A 9 6.54 6.09 -3.31
CA PRO A 9 5.10 5.90 -3.31
C PRO A 9 4.63 4.90 -2.25
N VAL A 10 3.37 5.03 -1.87
CA VAL A 10 2.62 3.97 -1.17
C VAL A 10 2.20 2.90 -2.19
N ASN A 11 2.14 1.64 -1.78
CA ASN A 11 1.53 0.57 -2.57
C ASN A 11 0.41 -0.12 -1.77
N ILE A 12 -0.63 -0.56 -2.47
CA ILE A 12 -1.76 -1.30 -1.88
C ILE A 12 -1.82 -2.69 -2.50
N ALA A 13 -1.79 -3.72 -1.66
CA ALA A 13 -1.78 -5.11 -2.11
C ALA A 13 -3.17 -5.52 -2.63
N VAL A 14 -3.23 -6.06 -3.83
CA VAL A 14 -4.42 -6.72 -4.40
C VAL A 14 -4.36 -8.24 -4.21
N ILE A 15 -3.14 -8.79 -4.09
CA ILE A 15 -2.87 -10.12 -3.54
C ILE A 15 -2.02 -9.96 -2.28
N LYS A 16 -2.56 -10.36 -1.14
CA LYS A 16 -2.05 -9.98 0.19
C LYS A 16 -0.84 -10.80 0.62
N TYR A 17 0.16 -10.07 1.11
CA TYR A 17 1.25 -10.61 1.93
C TYR A 17 0.79 -10.74 3.39
N TRP A 18 0.72 -11.97 3.90
CA TRP A 18 0.37 -12.23 5.30
C TRP A 18 1.01 -13.53 5.81
N GLY A 19 2.17 -13.38 6.45
CA GLY A 19 2.94 -14.50 7.01
C GLY A 19 4.40 -14.46 6.58
N LYS A 20 5.30 -14.89 7.47
CA LYS A 20 6.73 -14.97 7.19
C LYS A 20 7.22 -16.40 7.40
N ARG A 21 8.02 -16.89 6.45
CA ARG A 21 8.80 -18.11 6.64
C ARG A 21 10.13 -17.83 7.35
N ASP A 22 10.59 -16.58 7.28
CA ASP A 22 11.80 -16.10 7.96
C ASP A 22 11.56 -14.67 8.49
N GLN A 23 11.74 -14.49 9.81
CA GLN A 23 11.50 -13.21 10.48
C GLN A 23 12.71 -12.27 10.46
N GLU A 24 13.91 -12.77 10.22
CA GLU A 24 15.13 -11.96 10.19
C GLU A 24 15.37 -11.36 8.80
N LEU A 25 15.21 -12.18 7.77
CA LEU A 25 15.32 -11.80 6.37
C LEU A 25 14.00 -11.26 5.79
N LEU A 26 12.92 -11.32 6.57
CA LEU A 26 11.55 -10.93 6.20
C LEU A 26 11.04 -11.65 4.94
N LEU A 27 11.30 -12.95 4.84
CA LEU A 27 10.88 -13.77 3.71
C LEU A 27 9.41 -14.19 3.87
N PRO A 28 8.57 -14.04 2.84
CA PRO A 28 7.14 -14.25 2.97
C PRO A 28 6.78 -15.73 2.81
N THR A 29 5.61 -16.12 3.30
CA THR A 29 5.06 -17.47 3.07
C THR A 29 4.49 -17.64 1.66
N ASN A 30 4.14 -16.56 0.99
CA ASN A 30 3.60 -16.54 -0.36
C ASN A 30 4.02 -15.29 -1.13
N GLY A 31 3.97 -15.34 -2.46
CA GLY A 31 4.13 -14.14 -3.29
C GLY A 31 2.97 -13.16 -3.07
N SER A 32 3.15 -11.90 -3.44
CA SER A 32 2.11 -10.87 -3.33
C SER A 32 2.15 -9.91 -4.51
N LEU A 33 1.07 -9.18 -4.75
CA LEU A 33 0.98 -8.23 -5.85
C LEU A 33 0.26 -6.96 -5.38
N SER A 34 0.80 -5.80 -5.72
CA SER A 34 0.24 -4.49 -5.37
C SER A 34 0.16 -3.54 -6.55
N VAL A 35 -0.70 -2.53 -6.41
CA VAL A 35 -0.69 -1.34 -7.25
C VAL A 35 0.05 -0.23 -6.50
N THR A 36 1.04 0.37 -7.13
CA THR A 36 1.74 1.57 -6.65
C THR A 36 0.86 2.80 -6.88
N LEU A 37 0.69 3.64 -5.86
CA LEU A 37 -0.14 4.84 -5.90
C LEU A 37 0.70 6.07 -6.28
N SER A 38 0.07 7.08 -6.87
CA SER A 38 0.73 8.32 -7.27
C SER A 38 1.40 9.04 -6.10
N THR A 39 2.68 9.39 -6.27
CA THR A 39 3.41 10.23 -5.32
C THR A 39 2.84 11.65 -5.22
N GLU A 40 2.02 12.08 -6.19
CA GLU A 40 1.35 13.40 -6.13
C GLU A 40 0.41 13.48 -4.93
N ASP A 41 -0.31 12.38 -4.63
CA ASP A 41 -1.31 12.34 -3.58
C ASP A 41 -0.75 11.77 -2.27
N MET A 42 0.08 10.72 -2.37
CA MET A 42 0.57 9.96 -1.22
C MET A 42 2.02 9.51 -1.38
N HIS A 43 2.91 10.03 -0.54
CA HIS A 43 4.32 9.66 -0.54
C HIS A 43 4.97 9.76 0.85
N SER A 44 6.04 9.01 1.00
CA SER A 44 7.07 9.29 2.00
C SER A 44 8.17 10.12 1.35
N LYS A 45 8.64 11.16 2.04
CA LYS A 45 9.82 11.95 1.67
C LYS A 45 10.95 11.60 2.62
N THR A 46 12.16 11.38 2.10
CA THR A 46 13.35 11.11 2.91
C THR A 46 14.55 11.87 2.38
N SER A 47 15.12 12.69 3.27
CA SER A 47 16.36 13.45 3.07
C SER A 47 17.51 12.79 3.83
N VAL A 48 18.66 12.63 3.18
CA VAL A 48 19.87 12.04 3.76
C VAL A 48 21.05 13.00 3.56
N LYS A 49 21.74 13.33 4.65
CA LYS A 49 22.96 14.15 4.66
C LYS A 49 23.99 13.59 5.62
N PHE A 50 25.24 14.05 5.54
CA PHE A 50 26.22 13.77 6.59
C PHE A 50 25.79 14.43 7.90
N SER A 51 25.90 13.70 9.00
CA SER A 51 25.62 14.23 10.33
C SER A 51 26.74 15.16 10.77
N THR A 52 26.38 16.22 11.51
CA THR A 52 27.33 17.05 12.27
C THR A 52 27.56 16.51 13.67
N GLY A 53 26.80 15.49 14.09
CA GLY A 53 26.92 14.80 15.37
C GLY A 53 27.96 13.68 15.36
N ASN A 54 27.94 12.88 16.42
CA ASN A 54 28.86 11.75 16.65
C ASN A 54 28.18 10.37 16.54
N GLU A 55 26.95 10.32 15.99
CA GLU A 55 26.18 9.12 15.75
C GLU A 55 25.31 9.27 14.49
N ASP A 56 24.84 8.15 13.94
CA ASP A 56 23.79 8.17 12.93
C ASP A 56 22.46 8.61 13.58
N GLU A 57 21.73 9.51 12.94
CA GLU A 57 20.49 10.07 13.45
C GLU A 57 19.32 9.85 12.51
N VAL A 58 18.14 9.58 13.06
CA VAL A 58 16.90 9.46 12.30
C VAL A 58 15.79 10.29 12.93
N TRP A 59 15.14 11.09 12.09
CA TRP A 59 14.00 11.92 12.46
C TRP A 59 12.80 11.51 11.59
N LEU A 60 11.66 11.32 12.24
CA LEU A 60 10.39 11.00 11.57
C LEU A 60 9.34 12.03 11.96
N ASN A 61 8.76 12.72 10.98
CA ASN A 61 7.75 13.77 11.18
C ASN A 61 8.20 14.81 12.24
N GLY A 62 9.44 15.29 12.11
CA GLY A 62 10.02 16.30 13.02
C GLY A 62 10.40 15.80 14.42
N LYS A 63 10.33 14.49 14.70
CA LYS A 63 10.71 13.92 16.00
C LYS A 63 11.88 12.95 15.85
N LYS A 64 12.95 13.13 16.63
CA LYS A 64 14.06 12.17 16.74
C LYS A 64 13.52 10.81 17.16
N GLN A 65 13.91 9.76 16.45
CA GLN A 65 13.52 8.37 16.71
C GLN A 65 14.72 7.56 17.21
N GLU A 66 14.45 6.55 18.02
CA GLU A 66 15.45 5.51 18.28
C GLU A 66 15.59 4.60 17.04
N MET A 67 16.83 4.33 16.63
CA MET A 67 17.11 3.41 15.53
C MET A 67 16.82 1.96 15.94
N ASN A 68 15.65 1.47 15.56
CA ASN A 68 15.28 0.06 15.76
C ASN A 68 16.15 -0.90 14.91
N LYS A 69 16.06 -2.21 15.20
CA LYS A 69 16.83 -3.28 14.50
C LYS A 69 16.65 -3.21 12.98
N ARG A 70 15.44 -2.94 12.48
CA ARG A 70 15.13 -2.90 11.03
C ARG A 70 15.87 -1.76 10.33
N PHE A 71 15.84 -0.57 10.91
CA PHE A 71 16.58 0.58 10.39
C PHE A 71 18.08 0.31 10.37
N LYS A 72 18.63 -0.20 11.49
CA LYS A 72 20.06 -0.55 11.60
C LYS A 72 20.48 -1.58 10.56
N ASN A 73 19.65 -2.60 10.29
CA ASN A 73 19.93 -3.60 9.27
C ASN A 73 19.98 -2.99 7.85
N VAL A 74 19.03 -2.12 7.50
CA VAL A 74 19.03 -1.44 6.19
C VAL A 74 20.26 -0.54 6.05
N LEU A 75 20.53 0.32 7.04
CA LEU A 75 21.66 1.24 6.97
C LEU A 75 23.00 0.52 6.92
N SER A 76 23.21 -0.50 7.77
CA SER A 76 24.45 -1.28 7.78
C SER A 76 24.70 -1.97 6.45
N LYS A 77 23.66 -2.50 5.79
CA LYS A 77 23.81 -3.11 4.47
C LYS A 77 24.28 -2.09 3.42
N PHE A 78 23.71 -0.89 3.40
CA PHE A 78 24.13 0.16 2.48
C PHE A 78 25.55 0.68 2.78
N LYS A 79 25.92 0.85 4.05
CA LYS A 79 27.29 1.20 4.45
C LYS A 79 28.30 0.11 4.07
N GLN A 80 27.93 -1.16 4.21
CA GLN A 80 28.76 -2.28 3.77
C GLN A 80 29.00 -2.24 2.26
N LEU A 81 27.94 -2.14 1.45
CA LEU A 81 28.06 -2.06 -0.01
C LEU A 81 28.90 -0.86 -0.44
N ARG A 82 28.73 0.29 0.22
CA ARG A 82 29.56 1.47 -0.04
C ARG A 82 31.02 1.22 0.29
N LYS A 83 31.32 0.54 1.39
CA LYS A 83 32.69 0.19 1.78
C LYS A 83 33.36 -0.74 0.76
N GLU A 84 32.60 -1.68 0.21
CA GLU A 84 33.07 -2.58 -0.86
C GLU A 84 33.40 -1.78 -2.13
N GLU A 85 32.52 -0.87 -2.56
CA GLU A 85 32.75 0.03 -3.69
C GLU A 85 33.95 0.97 -3.47
N GLU A 86 34.13 1.50 -2.26
CA GLU A 86 35.29 2.31 -1.90
C GLU A 86 36.61 1.57 -2.05
N ALA A 87 36.63 0.30 -1.66
CA ALA A 87 37.82 -0.55 -1.76
C ALA A 87 38.11 -0.96 -3.22
N LEU A 88 37.08 -1.31 -3.98
CA LEU A 88 37.21 -1.77 -5.37
C LEU A 88 37.59 -0.63 -6.34
N ASN A 89 36.98 0.54 -6.16
CA ASN A 89 37.07 1.64 -7.12
C ASN A 89 37.85 2.87 -6.60
N ASN A 90 38.55 2.74 -5.47
CA ASN A 90 39.33 3.81 -4.83
C ASN A 90 38.52 5.11 -4.62
N LEU A 91 37.26 4.97 -4.19
CA LEU A 91 36.34 6.08 -3.99
C LEU A 91 36.54 6.76 -2.62
N PRO A 92 36.03 7.99 -2.41
CA PRO A 92 36.07 8.64 -1.10
C PRO A 92 35.43 7.78 0.01
N LYS A 93 36.13 7.64 1.14
CA LYS A 93 35.74 6.86 2.33
C LYS A 93 34.60 7.51 3.12
N ILE A 94 33.39 7.45 2.59
CA ILE A 94 32.18 8.01 3.19
C ILE A 94 31.33 6.98 3.93
N SER A 95 31.55 5.68 3.70
CA SER A 95 30.82 4.58 4.36
C SER A 95 30.91 4.60 5.90
N GLY A 96 32.05 5.06 6.43
CA GLY A 96 32.29 5.18 7.87
C GLY A 96 31.80 6.49 8.50
N LYS A 97 31.27 7.43 7.72
CA LYS A 97 30.75 8.70 8.25
C LYS A 97 29.35 8.51 8.83
N TYR A 98 29.02 9.32 9.82
CA TYR A 98 27.67 9.39 10.36
C TYR A 98 26.74 10.17 9.43
N ILE A 99 25.49 9.74 9.37
CA ILE A 99 24.44 10.38 8.55
C ILE A 99 23.27 10.84 9.40
N LEU A 100 22.59 11.88 8.93
CA LEU A 100 21.29 12.31 9.43
C LEU A 100 20.25 11.99 8.35
N VAL A 101 19.25 11.19 8.74
CA VAL A 101 18.09 10.85 7.94
C VAL A 101 16.86 11.58 8.49
N GLU A 102 16.24 12.40 7.67
CA GLU A 102 15.00 13.10 7.99
C GLU A 102 13.90 12.58 7.06
N SER A 103 12.82 12.06 7.62
CA SER A 103 11.71 11.52 6.84
C SER A 103 10.36 12.02 7.31
N GLU A 104 9.45 12.21 6.37
CA GLU A 104 8.06 12.61 6.63
C GLU A 104 7.11 11.89 5.68
N ASN A 105 5.84 11.79 6.07
CA ASN A 105 4.76 11.30 5.21
C ASN A 105 3.77 12.44 4.99
N ASN A 106 3.28 12.63 3.77
CA ASN A 106 2.22 13.59 3.50
C ASN A 106 0.80 13.05 3.84
N PHE A 107 0.70 11.83 4.37
CA PHE A 107 -0.56 11.16 4.73
C PHE A 107 -0.56 10.70 6.20
N PRO A 108 -1.75 10.53 6.83
CA PRO A 108 -1.85 10.17 8.24
C PRO A 108 -1.18 8.82 8.54
N THR A 109 -0.15 8.83 9.40
CA THR A 109 0.68 7.65 9.69
C THR A 109 -0.11 6.54 10.42
N ALA A 110 -1.17 6.90 11.15
CA ALA A 110 -1.97 5.99 11.97
C ALA A 110 -3.13 5.32 11.21
N ALA A 111 -3.48 5.79 10.01
CA ALA A 111 -4.60 5.29 9.21
C ALA A 111 -4.37 3.94 8.49
N GLY A 112 -3.38 3.14 8.91
CA GLY A 112 -3.14 1.82 8.30
C GLY A 112 -2.73 1.85 6.81
N LEU A 113 -2.42 3.01 6.22
CA LEU A 113 -2.10 3.22 4.80
C LEU A 113 -0.64 2.86 4.46
N ALA A 114 -0.15 1.73 4.96
CA ALA A 114 1.18 1.19 4.66
C ALA A 114 2.38 2.17 4.85
N SER A 115 2.32 3.09 5.81
CA SER A 115 3.36 4.11 6.09
C SER A 115 4.77 3.53 6.27
N SER A 116 4.88 2.34 6.87
CA SER A 116 6.17 1.66 7.01
C SER A 116 6.74 1.15 5.68
N ALA A 117 5.90 0.76 4.72
CA ALA A 117 6.35 0.25 3.43
C ALA A 117 6.97 1.38 2.59
N SER A 118 6.24 2.48 2.39
CA SER A 118 6.75 3.64 1.66
C SER A 118 7.96 4.28 2.36
N GLY A 119 7.96 4.36 3.69
CA GLY A 119 9.08 4.92 4.46
C GLY A 119 10.38 4.12 4.30
N PHE A 120 10.33 2.79 4.41
CA PHE A 120 11.53 1.97 4.21
C PHE A 120 11.95 1.88 2.73
N ALA A 121 11.01 1.97 1.79
CA ALA A 121 11.32 2.07 0.37
C ALA A 121 12.06 3.39 0.08
N CYS A 122 11.55 4.51 0.61
CA CYS A 122 12.18 5.82 0.48
C CYS A 122 13.57 5.84 1.11
N LEU A 123 13.71 5.29 2.33
CA LEU A 123 15.02 5.14 2.98
C LEU A 123 16.01 4.35 2.11
N ALA A 124 15.61 3.17 1.63
CA ALA A 124 16.49 2.32 0.84
C ALA A 124 16.91 3.00 -0.47
N PHE A 125 15.96 3.63 -1.15
CA PHE A 125 16.23 4.37 -2.38
C PHE A 125 17.14 5.59 -2.13
N SER A 126 16.83 6.41 -1.12
CA SER A 126 17.66 7.57 -0.74
C SER A 126 19.08 7.17 -0.37
N LEU A 127 19.27 6.07 0.39
CA LEU A 127 20.61 5.57 0.75
C LEU A 127 21.37 5.05 -0.46
N ALA A 128 20.71 4.35 -1.39
CA ALA A 128 21.33 3.89 -2.63
C ALA A 128 21.85 5.09 -3.45
N LYS A 129 21.07 6.17 -3.56
CA LYS A 129 21.46 7.40 -4.26
C LYS A 129 22.52 8.20 -3.50
N PHE A 130 22.38 8.36 -2.18
CA PHE A 130 23.32 9.08 -1.33
C PHE A 130 24.73 8.46 -1.35
N TYR A 131 24.82 7.13 -1.30
CA TYR A 131 26.09 6.42 -1.40
C TYR A 131 26.57 6.19 -2.85
N ALA A 132 25.82 6.66 -3.85
CA ALA A 132 26.10 6.50 -5.27
C ALA A 132 26.43 5.03 -5.64
N LEU A 133 25.61 4.10 -5.15
CA LEU A 133 25.82 2.67 -5.39
C LEU A 133 25.30 2.27 -6.77
N PRO A 134 26.01 1.40 -7.51
CA PRO A 134 25.60 0.91 -8.83
C PRO A 134 24.53 -0.20 -8.72
N LEU A 135 23.49 0.01 -7.91
CA LEU A 135 22.40 -0.94 -7.72
C LEU A 135 21.25 -0.64 -8.69
N ASN A 136 20.71 -1.70 -9.28
CA ASN A 136 19.41 -1.63 -9.93
C ASN A 136 18.27 -1.69 -8.89
N ASP A 137 17.07 -1.39 -9.33
CA ASP A 137 15.88 -1.33 -8.48
C ASP A 137 15.54 -2.69 -7.84
N THR A 138 15.82 -3.81 -8.50
CA THR A 138 15.65 -5.15 -7.94
C THR A 138 16.56 -5.37 -6.74
N GLU A 139 17.84 -4.97 -6.80
CA GLU A 139 18.76 -5.07 -5.67
C GLU A 139 18.37 -4.12 -4.53
N ILE A 140 17.92 -2.91 -4.83
CA ILE A 140 17.38 -1.99 -3.81
C ILE A 140 16.15 -2.63 -3.13
N SER A 141 15.28 -3.31 -3.89
CA SER A 141 14.09 -3.97 -3.35
C SER A 141 14.42 -5.08 -2.34
N LYS A 142 15.52 -5.83 -2.55
CA LYS A 142 15.99 -6.86 -1.60
C LYS A 142 16.38 -6.24 -0.26
N ILE A 143 17.00 -5.06 -0.26
CA ILE A 143 17.40 -4.36 0.96
C ILE A 143 16.18 -3.71 1.62
N ALA A 144 15.30 -3.08 0.84
CA ALA A 144 14.05 -2.50 1.34
C ALA A 144 13.20 -3.55 2.07
N ARG A 145 13.14 -4.78 1.54
CA ARG A 145 12.46 -5.93 2.16
C ARG A 145 12.88 -6.16 3.61
N ILE A 146 14.16 -6.02 3.93
CA ILE A 146 14.73 -6.26 5.27
C ILE A 146 14.29 -5.16 6.26
N GLY A 147 14.01 -3.96 5.78
CA GLY A 147 13.44 -2.88 6.58
C GLY A 147 11.95 -3.12 6.86
N SER A 148 11.19 -3.43 5.82
CA SER A 148 9.78 -3.79 5.90
C SER A 148 9.42 -4.60 4.67
N GLY A 149 8.91 -5.84 4.83
CA GLY A 149 8.73 -6.77 3.72
C GLY A 149 8.06 -6.16 2.48
N SER A 150 6.90 -5.52 2.65
CA SER A 150 6.16 -4.89 1.56
C SER A 150 6.79 -3.61 0.99
N ALA A 151 7.85 -3.07 1.61
CA ALA A 151 8.59 -1.92 1.07
C ALA A 151 9.28 -2.25 -0.26
N CYS A 152 9.64 -3.52 -0.50
CA CYS A 152 10.26 -3.94 -1.76
C CYS A 152 9.39 -3.56 -2.97
N ARG A 153 8.06 -3.66 -2.86
CA ARG A 153 7.14 -3.35 -3.95
C ARG A 153 7.02 -1.85 -4.23
N SER A 154 7.28 -0.99 -3.25
CA SER A 154 7.32 0.48 -3.43
C SER A 154 8.59 0.97 -4.12
N ILE A 155 9.51 0.09 -4.51
CA ILE A 155 10.68 0.44 -5.33
C ILE A 155 10.33 0.55 -6.82
N PHE A 156 9.16 0.06 -7.24
CA PHE A 156 8.69 0.11 -8.62
C PHE A 156 7.34 0.84 -8.75
N GLY A 157 7.10 1.44 -9.92
CA GLY A 157 5.81 2.01 -10.31
C GLY A 157 4.84 0.96 -10.88
N GLY A 158 3.60 1.35 -11.10
CA GLY A 158 2.59 0.52 -11.75
C GLY A 158 2.09 -0.64 -10.90
N PHE A 159 2.18 -1.84 -11.45
CA PHE A 159 1.75 -3.09 -10.84
C PHE A 159 2.98 -3.92 -10.51
N VAL A 160 3.12 -4.30 -9.24
CA VAL A 160 4.38 -4.83 -8.73
C VAL A 160 4.12 -6.11 -7.96
N ALA A 161 4.78 -7.19 -8.36
CA ALA A 161 4.81 -8.44 -7.62
C ALA A 161 5.99 -8.45 -6.64
N TRP A 162 5.83 -9.12 -5.51
CA TRP A 162 6.92 -9.58 -4.67
C TRP A 162 7.03 -11.08 -4.81
N GLU A 163 8.11 -11.53 -5.43
CA GLU A 163 8.47 -12.92 -5.54
C GLU A 163 8.89 -13.46 -4.16
N MET A 164 8.25 -14.54 -3.73
CA MET A 164 8.54 -15.09 -2.41
C MET A 164 9.96 -15.66 -2.33
N GLY A 165 10.51 -16.12 -3.45
CA GLY A 165 11.75 -16.86 -3.48
C GLY A 165 11.66 -18.22 -2.78
N SER A 166 12.69 -19.03 -3.00
CA SER A 166 12.87 -20.39 -2.50
C SER A 166 14.18 -20.56 -1.75
N MET A 167 15.16 -19.67 -1.98
CA MET A 167 16.47 -19.75 -1.34
C MET A 167 16.41 -19.28 0.11
N LYS A 168 17.19 -19.95 0.97
CA LYS A 168 17.24 -19.68 2.42
C LYS A 168 17.90 -18.34 2.74
N ASP A 169 18.83 -17.90 1.91
CA ASP A 169 19.49 -16.59 2.05
C ASP A 169 18.60 -15.42 1.57
N GLY A 170 17.46 -15.73 0.94
CA GLY A 170 16.52 -14.74 0.42
C GLY A 170 17.00 -14.01 -0.83
N SER A 171 18.05 -14.48 -1.51
CA SER A 171 18.61 -13.82 -2.69
C SER A 171 17.64 -13.79 -3.89
N ASP A 172 16.67 -14.72 -3.94
CA ASP A 172 15.59 -14.79 -4.93
C ASP A 172 14.24 -14.21 -4.45
N SER A 173 14.20 -13.52 -3.31
CA SER A 173 12.98 -12.86 -2.84
C SER A 173 13.06 -11.34 -3.02
N TYR A 174 12.48 -10.84 -4.11
CA TYR A 174 12.57 -9.44 -4.51
C TYR A 174 11.31 -8.98 -5.24
N ALA A 175 11.19 -7.67 -5.47
CA ALA A 175 10.08 -7.11 -6.22
C ALA A 175 10.37 -7.12 -7.74
N VAL A 176 9.32 -7.33 -8.52
CA VAL A 176 9.32 -7.32 -9.98
C VAL A 176 8.17 -6.47 -10.47
N GLN A 177 8.46 -5.54 -11.39
CA GLN A 177 7.41 -4.78 -12.07
C GLN A 177 6.71 -5.70 -13.09
N ILE A 178 5.41 -5.92 -12.89
CA ILE A 178 4.55 -6.69 -13.79
C ILE A 178 4.14 -5.82 -14.98
N ALA A 179 3.79 -4.56 -14.70
CA ALA A 179 3.47 -3.57 -15.73
C ALA A 179 3.71 -2.16 -15.17
N PRO A 180 4.24 -1.21 -15.97
CA PRO A 180 4.40 0.18 -15.55
C PRO A 180 3.03 0.88 -15.38
N GLU A 181 3.01 2.04 -14.73
CA GLU A 181 1.80 2.86 -14.58
C GLU A 181 1.19 3.28 -15.91
N THR A 182 2.02 3.48 -16.93
CA THR A 182 1.60 3.77 -18.32
C THR A 182 0.89 2.60 -19.00
N HIS A 183 1.00 1.37 -18.48
CA HIS A 183 0.28 0.23 -19.03
C HIS A 183 -1.21 0.40 -18.84
N TRP A 184 -1.68 0.70 -17.63
CA TRP A 184 -3.12 0.82 -17.32
C TRP A 184 -3.44 2.15 -16.61
N PRO A 185 -3.25 3.29 -17.30
CA PRO A 185 -3.33 4.63 -16.71
C PRO A 185 -4.76 5.02 -16.28
N GLU A 186 -5.79 4.29 -16.73
CA GLU A 186 -7.18 4.48 -16.31
C GLU A 186 -7.47 3.92 -14.91
N MET A 187 -6.54 3.19 -14.27
CA MET A 187 -6.73 2.65 -12.93
C MET A 187 -6.65 3.73 -11.86
N GLU A 188 -7.77 3.98 -11.19
CA GLU A 188 -7.91 4.93 -10.09
C GLU A 188 -8.17 4.20 -8.76
N ALA A 189 -7.91 4.87 -7.65
CA ALA A 189 -8.17 4.36 -6.31
C ALA A 189 -8.78 5.44 -5.41
N LEU A 190 -9.82 5.06 -4.66
CA LEU A 190 -10.41 5.84 -3.59
C LEU A 190 -10.10 5.18 -2.25
N ILE A 191 -9.49 5.91 -1.34
CA ILE A 191 -9.22 5.46 0.02
C ILE A 191 -10.27 6.08 0.92
N LEU A 192 -11.16 5.24 1.45
CA LEU A 192 -12.19 5.64 2.42
C LEU A 192 -11.60 5.45 3.83
N VAL A 193 -11.27 6.57 4.48
CA VAL A 193 -10.68 6.58 5.81
C VAL A 193 -11.80 6.39 6.82
N VAL A 194 -11.96 5.17 7.32
CA VAL A 194 -12.92 4.79 8.37
C VAL A 194 -12.38 5.16 9.76
N SER A 195 -11.07 4.99 9.96
CA SER A 195 -10.42 5.35 11.22
C SER A 195 -8.95 5.68 10.98
N ASP A 196 -8.46 6.66 11.74
CA ASP A 196 -7.05 7.01 11.89
C ASP A 196 -6.50 6.61 13.26
N VAL A 197 -7.25 5.82 14.05
CA VAL A 197 -6.82 5.33 15.35
C VAL A 197 -5.80 4.20 15.17
N LYS A 198 -4.79 4.17 16.04
CA LYS A 198 -3.77 3.14 16.05
C LYS A 198 -4.41 1.76 16.19
N LYS A 199 -4.10 0.86 15.24
CA LYS A 199 -4.53 -0.54 15.26
C LYS A 199 -4.17 -1.24 16.58
N HIS A 200 -5.10 -2.07 17.08
CA HIS A 200 -4.87 -2.92 18.25
C HIS A 200 -3.76 -3.93 18.00
N THR A 201 -3.86 -4.72 16.93
CA THR A 201 -2.87 -5.75 16.57
C THR A 201 -1.97 -5.29 15.45
N SER A 202 -0.66 -5.21 15.71
CA SER A 202 0.31 -4.87 14.67
C SER A 202 0.33 -5.92 13.56
N SER A 203 0.65 -5.53 12.31
CA SER A 203 0.72 -6.51 11.21
C SER A 203 1.84 -7.53 11.43
N THR A 204 2.95 -7.14 12.08
CA THR A 204 4.07 -8.05 12.34
C THR A 204 3.67 -9.16 13.30
N SER A 205 3.09 -8.79 14.44
CA SER A 205 2.63 -9.76 15.45
C SER A 205 1.46 -10.56 14.91
N GLY A 206 0.46 -9.90 14.32
CA GLY A 206 -0.75 -10.53 13.81
C GLY A 206 -0.46 -11.62 12.78
N MET A 207 0.37 -11.34 11.77
CA MET A 207 0.66 -12.33 10.75
C MET A 207 1.47 -13.52 11.27
N GLN A 208 2.27 -13.32 12.31
CA GLN A 208 3.03 -14.41 12.92
C GLN A 208 2.09 -15.32 13.73
N THR A 209 1.21 -14.74 14.54
CA THR A 209 0.16 -15.50 15.25
C THR A 209 -0.76 -16.24 14.27
N THR A 210 -1.11 -15.65 13.12
CA THR A 210 -1.86 -16.36 12.08
C THR A 210 -1.11 -17.59 11.59
N ILE A 211 0.19 -17.49 11.30
CA ILE A 211 0.98 -18.66 10.87
C ILE A 211 1.04 -19.75 11.94
N GLU A 212 1.05 -19.37 13.21
CA GLU A 212 1.15 -20.30 14.33
C GLU A 212 -0.17 -20.99 14.68
N THR A 213 -1.32 -20.38 14.38
CA THR A 213 -2.60 -20.79 14.97
C THR A 213 -3.76 -20.96 14.01
N SER A 214 -3.72 -20.37 12.80
CA SER A 214 -4.79 -20.52 11.81
C SER A 214 -4.61 -21.82 11.03
N GLU A 215 -5.62 -22.68 11.07
CA GLU A 215 -5.66 -23.90 10.25
C GLU A 215 -5.91 -23.56 8.77
N LEU A 216 -6.65 -22.48 8.49
CA LEU A 216 -7.00 -22.07 7.13
C LEU A 216 -5.84 -21.40 6.38
N VAL A 217 -4.82 -20.86 7.07
CA VAL A 217 -3.71 -20.16 6.41
C VAL A 217 -2.89 -21.09 5.52
N ALA A 218 -2.76 -22.37 5.90
CA ALA A 218 -2.07 -23.37 5.09
C ALA A 218 -2.76 -23.55 3.72
N GLN A 219 -4.09 -23.61 3.71
CA GLN A 219 -4.88 -23.73 2.48
C GLN A 219 -4.75 -22.47 1.60
N ARG A 220 -4.71 -21.30 2.23
CA ARG A 220 -4.45 -20.03 1.53
C ARG A 220 -3.09 -20.05 0.83
N ILE A 221 -2.03 -20.38 1.56
CA ILE A 221 -0.63 -20.36 1.08
C ILE A 221 -0.41 -21.39 -0.02
N ASN A 222 -0.82 -22.64 0.20
CA ASN A 222 -0.47 -23.75 -0.68
C ASN A 222 -1.29 -23.79 -1.98
N HIS A 223 -2.51 -23.23 -1.98
CA HIS A 223 -3.43 -23.34 -3.11
C HIS A 223 -3.94 -21.98 -3.61
N SER A 224 -4.57 -21.20 -2.73
CA SER A 224 -5.33 -20.03 -3.16
C SER A 224 -4.45 -18.93 -3.76
N VAL A 225 -3.34 -18.58 -3.09
CA VAL A 225 -2.52 -17.44 -3.51
C VAL A 225 -1.77 -17.73 -4.82
N LYS A 226 -1.27 -18.95 -5.01
CA LYS A 226 -0.51 -19.31 -6.22
C LYS A 226 -1.34 -19.12 -7.48
N GLN A 227 -2.59 -19.61 -7.49
CA GLN A 227 -3.49 -19.44 -8.63
C GLN A 227 -3.87 -17.97 -8.81
N ARG A 228 -4.25 -17.28 -7.72
CA ARG A 228 -4.66 -15.87 -7.80
C ARG A 228 -3.55 -14.94 -8.28
N LEU A 229 -2.28 -15.20 -7.94
CA LEU A 229 -1.15 -14.43 -8.48
C LEU A 229 -1.09 -14.56 -10.00
N HIS A 230 -1.17 -15.78 -10.52
CA HIS A 230 -1.16 -16.03 -11.96
C HIS A 230 -2.33 -15.35 -12.67
N ASP A 231 -3.55 -15.51 -12.14
CA ASP A 231 -4.76 -14.92 -12.72
C ASP A 231 -4.73 -13.39 -12.62
N MET A 232 -4.21 -12.83 -11.52
CA MET A 232 -4.09 -11.38 -11.33
C MET A 232 -3.08 -10.77 -12.30
N ILE A 233 -1.93 -11.42 -12.51
CA ILE A 233 -0.94 -10.98 -13.51
C ILE A 233 -1.59 -10.97 -14.90
N THR A 234 -2.32 -12.03 -15.25
CA THR A 234 -3.05 -12.11 -16.52
C THR A 234 -4.06 -10.97 -16.65
N ALA A 235 -4.89 -10.75 -15.61
CA ALA A 235 -5.89 -9.68 -15.60
C ALA A 235 -5.28 -8.29 -15.80
N ILE A 236 -4.12 -8.02 -15.19
CA ILE A 236 -3.38 -6.77 -15.35
C ILE A 236 -2.84 -6.65 -16.78
N GLN A 237 -2.19 -7.69 -17.31
CA GLN A 237 -1.61 -7.68 -18.65
C GLN A 237 -2.67 -7.46 -19.73
N THR A 238 -3.86 -8.03 -19.56
CA THR A 238 -4.98 -7.89 -20.51
C THR A 238 -5.93 -6.73 -20.18
N LYS A 239 -5.65 -5.92 -19.14
CA LYS A 239 -6.53 -4.85 -18.63
C LYS A 239 -7.97 -5.32 -18.36
N ASN A 240 -8.13 -6.55 -17.90
CA ASN A 240 -9.44 -7.11 -17.57
C ASN A 240 -9.84 -6.66 -16.16
N PHE A 241 -10.62 -5.56 -16.09
CA PHE A 241 -11.06 -5.00 -14.82
C PHE A 241 -11.96 -5.96 -14.04
N ASP A 242 -12.80 -6.75 -14.71
CA ASP A 242 -13.71 -7.67 -14.02
C ASP A 242 -12.93 -8.75 -13.27
N SER A 243 -11.95 -9.39 -13.92
CA SER A 243 -11.08 -10.36 -13.27
C SER A 243 -10.22 -9.72 -12.18
N PHE A 244 -9.66 -8.54 -12.43
CA PHE A 244 -8.91 -7.78 -11.42
C PHE A 244 -9.77 -7.49 -10.18
N ALA A 245 -11.00 -7.03 -10.39
CA ALA A 245 -11.93 -6.64 -9.33
C ALA A 245 -12.32 -7.84 -8.47
N GLU A 246 -12.73 -8.93 -9.11
CA GLU A 246 -13.16 -10.15 -8.41
C GLU A 246 -12.02 -10.76 -7.59
N LEU A 247 -10.82 -10.88 -8.17
CA LEU A 247 -9.64 -11.41 -7.47
C LEU A 247 -9.24 -10.52 -6.29
N THR A 248 -9.24 -9.20 -6.48
CA THR A 248 -8.92 -8.23 -5.42
C THR A 248 -9.85 -8.35 -4.22
N MET A 249 -11.17 -8.41 -4.47
CA MET A 249 -12.16 -8.57 -3.41
C MET A 249 -12.06 -9.94 -2.73
N LYS A 250 -11.92 -11.03 -3.50
CA LYS A 250 -11.76 -12.39 -2.97
C LYS A 250 -10.51 -12.54 -2.10
N ASP A 251 -9.38 -11.97 -2.51
CA ASP A 251 -8.14 -12.08 -1.75
C ASP A 251 -8.15 -11.21 -0.49
N SER A 252 -8.75 -10.02 -0.56
CA SER A 252 -9.05 -9.21 0.63
C SER A 252 -9.88 -10.00 1.64
N ASN A 253 -10.98 -10.60 1.20
CA ASN A 253 -11.87 -11.38 2.08
C ASN A 253 -11.14 -12.58 2.71
N GLN A 254 -10.38 -13.34 1.92
CA GLN A 254 -9.66 -14.51 2.44
C GLN A 254 -8.53 -14.12 3.40
N PHE A 255 -7.85 -13.00 3.17
CA PHE A 255 -6.91 -12.45 4.13
C PHE A 255 -7.58 -12.16 5.48
N HIS A 256 -8.72 -11.48 5.49
CA HIS A 256 -9.46 -11.23 6.73
C HIS A 256 -10.09 -12.50 7.34
N ALA A 257 -10.38 -13.52 6.52
CA ALA A 257 -10.83 -14.82 7.01
C ALA A 257 -9.73 -15.57 7.78
N VAL A 258 -8.48 -15.57 7.31
CA VAL A 258 -7.38 -16.20 8.07
C VAL A 258 -7.00 -15.39 9.32
N CYS A 259 -7.23 -14.07 9.32
CA CYS A 259 -7.15 -13.26 10.53
C CYS A 259 -8.23 -13.66 11.55
N LEU A 260 -9.46 -13.92 11.10
CA LEU A 260 -10.55 -14.38 11.95
C LEU A 260 -10.31 -15.79 12.52
N ASP A 261 -9.66 -16.66 11.73
CA ASP A 261 -9.29 -18.03 12.10
C ASP A 261 -8.05 -18.12 13.01
N THR A 262 -7.32 -17.01 13.19
CA THR A 262 -6.20 -16.92 14.13
C THR A 262 -6.70 -17.05 15.57
N PHE A 263 -5.90 -17.57 16.51
CA PHE A 263 -6.25 -17.61 17.94
C PHE A 263 -5.23 -16.87 18.83
N PRO A 264 -5.65 -15.84 19.59
CA PRO A 264 -6.96 -15.19 19.57
C PRO A 264 -7.30 -14.54 18.21
N PRO A 265 -8.59 -14.40 17.85
CA PRO A 265 -9.01 -13.87 16.56
C PRO A 265 -8.58 -12.42 16.36
N ILE A 266 -8.17 -12.10 15.13
CA ILE A 266 -7.74 -10.76 14.74
C ILE A 266 -8.85 -10.11 13.93
N PHE A 267 -9.40 -9.01 14.47
CA PHE A 267 -10.41 -8.20 13.79
C PHE A 267 -9.81 -6.88 13.31
N TYR A 268 -9.66 -6.75 11.99
CA TYR A 268 -9.31 -5.48 11.35
C TYR A 268 -10.52 -4.74 10.79
N LEU A 269 -11.47 -5.49 10.22
CA LEU A 269 -12.70 -4.94 9.66
C LEU A 269 -13.68 -4.58 10.78
N THR A 270 -14.26 -3.39 10.69
CA THR A 270 -15.36 -2.95 11.55
C THR A 270 -16.70 -3.09 10.82
N ASP A 271 -17.79 -2.76 11.49
CA ASP A 271 -19.11 -2.71 10.85
C ASP A 271 -19.18 -1.69 9.72
N ILE A 272 -18.42 -0.59 9.80
CA ILE A 272 -18.31 0.38 8.71
C ILE A 272 -17.62 -0.24 7.50
N SER A 273 -16.53 -1.00 7.70
CA SER A 273 -15.87 -1.75 6.63
C SER A 273 -16.85 -2.72 5.95
N ARG A 274 -17.68 -3.44 6.73
CA ARG A 274 -18.70 -4.36 6.22
C ARG A 274 -19.82 -3.64 5.46
N LYS A 275 -20.25 -2.45 5.92
CA LYS A 275 -21.19 -1.59 5.19
C LYS A 275 -20.64 -1.18 3.83
N ILE A 276 -19.36 -0.81 3.75
CA ILE A 276 -18.70 -0.48 2.48
C ILE A 276 -18.66 -1.69 1.55
N ILE A 277 -18.31 -2.88 2.06
CA ILE A 277 -18.33 -4.13 1.29
C ILE A 277 -19.72 -4.37 0.67
N ASN A 278 -20.77 -4.32 1.49
CA ASN A 278 -22.14 -4.53 1.02
C ASN A 278 -22.56 -3.47 -0.01
N PHE A 279 -22.22 -2.20 0.23
CA PHE A 279 -22.49 -1.13 -0.72
C PHE A 279 -21.82 -1.40 -2.08
N ILE A 280 -20.54 -1.78 -2.12
CA ILE A 280 -19.83 -2.02 -3.38
C ILE A 280 -20.44 -3.19 -4.16
N HIS A 281 -20.83 -4.29 -3.48
CA HIS A 281 -21.53 -5.40 -4.14
C HIS A 281 -22.87 -4.97 -4.75
N VAL A 282 -23.69 -4.23 -4.00
CA VAL A 282 -24.98 -3.74 -4.49
C VAL A 282 -24.80 -2.70 -5.60
N TYR A 283 -23.83 -1.80 -5.46
CA TYR A 283 -23.46 -0.81 -6.48
C TYR A 283 -23.08 -1.50 -7.79
N ASN A 284 -22.15 -2.47 -7.77
CA ASN A 284 -21.76 -3.22 -8.96
C ASN A 284 -22.96 -3.93 -9.60
N LYS A 285 -23.80 -4.58 -8.79
CA LYS A 285 -24.99 -5.30 -9.27
C LYS A 285 -25.97 -4.37 -10.02
N VAL A 286 -26.26 -3.19 -9.46
CA VAL A 286 -27.24 -2.26 -10.03
C VAL A 286 -26.66 -1.47 -11.21
N THR A 287 -25.35 -1.22 -11.21
CA THR A 287 -24.71 -0.37 -12.23
C THR A 287 -24.01 -1.14 -13.35
N SER A 288 -24.01 -2.47 -13.30
CA SER A 288 -23.53 -3.32 -14.40
C SER A 288 -24.32 -3.02 -15.68
N ASP A 289 -23.61 -2.95 -16.80
CA ASP A 289 -24.18 -2.73 -18.14
C ASP A 289 -24.34 -4.04 -18.93
N GLY A 290 -24.18 -5.19 -18.27
CA GLY A 290 -24.22 -6.52 -18.89
C GLY A 290 -22.96 -6.89 -19.69
N ILE A 291 -22.04 -5.94 -19.88
CA ILE A 291 -20.73 -6.15 -20.54
C ILE A 291 -19.63 -6.17 -19.48
N ASN A 292 -19.65 -5.22 -18.54
CA ASN A 292 -18.76 -5.15 -17.39
C ASN A 292 -19.55 -5.54 -16.14
N LEU A 293 -19.08 -6.57 -15.43
CA LEU A 293 -19.71 -7.06 -14.20
C LEU A 293 -19.40 -6.16 -13.01
N TYR A 294 -18.21 -5.53 -13.00
CA TYR A 294 -17.73 -4.73 -11.90
C TYR A 294 -17.31 -3.32 -12.37
N LYS A 295 -17.71 -2.31 -11.60
CA LYS A 295 -17.24 -0.92 -11.74
C LYS A 295 -16.33 -0.49 -10.58
N ALA A 296 -16.41 -1.20 -9.46
CA ALA A 296 -15.61 -0.92 -8.28
C ALA A 296 -15.16 -2.22 -7.60
N ALA A 297 -13.95 -2.21 -7.04
CA ALA A 297 -13.37 -3.34 -6.32
C ALA A 297 -12.80 -2.87 -4.99
N TYR A 298 -13.31 -3.41 -3.89
CA TYR A 298 -12.78 -3.08 -2.57
C TYR A 298 -11.60 -3.97 -2.20
N THR A 299 -10.71 -3.43 -1.38
CA THR A 299 -9.70 -4.19 -0.66
C THR A 299 -9.37 -3.51 0.67
N PHE A 300 -8.98 -4.32 1.65
CA PHE A 300 -8.65 -3.86 3.00
C PHE A 300 -7.33 -4.48 3.44
N ASP A 301 -6.44 -3.66 4.00
CA ASP A 301 -5.20 -4.12 4.64
C ASP A 301 -5.44 -4.38 6.13
N ALA A 302 -4.39 -4.32 6.96
CA ALA A 302 -4.45 -4.54 8.40
C ALA A 302 -5.06 -3.35 9.17
N GLY A 303 -6.31 -3.01 8.83
CA GLY A 303 -7.11 -1.94 9.41
C GLY A 303 -8.48 -1.81 8.72
N PRO A 304 -9.33 -0.88 9.19
CA PRO A 304 -10.72 -0.78 8.72
C PRO A 304 -10.89 0.04 7.44
N ASN A 305 -9.83 0.73 6.99
CA ASN A 305 -9.88 1.63 5.84
C ASN A 305 -10.02 0.87 4.54
N ALA A 306 -10.98 1.28 3.72
CA ALA A 306 -11.25 0.66 2.44
C ALA A 306 -10.42 1.33 1.36
N VAL A 307 -9.81 0.54 0.48
CA VAL A 307 -9.31 1.03 -0.80
C VAL A 307 -10.24 0.48 -1.88
N ILE A 308 -10.81 1.37 -2.68
CA ILE A 308 -11.72 1.03 -3.76
C ILE A 308 -11.03 1.35 -5.08
N TYR A 309 -10.69 0.31 -5.84
CA TYR A 309 -10.23 0.47 -7.22
C TYR A 309 -11.41 0.64 -8.15
N THR A 310 -11.25 1.51 -9.15
CA THR A 310 -12.23 1.77 -10.21
C THR A 310 -11.49 2.28 -11.44
N LEU A 311 -12.17 2.33 -12.58
CA LEU A 311 -11.63 2.98 -13.76
C LEU A 311 -12.00 4.45 -13.78
N LYS A 312 -11.14 5.27 -14.38
CA LYS A 312 -11.31 6.73 -14.51
C LYS A 312 -12.69 7.15 -15.05
N LYS A 313 -13.29 6.35 -15.93
CA LYS A 313 -14.64 6.61 -16.48
C LYS A 313 -15.77 6.49 -15.45
N ASP A 314 -15.56 5.70 -14.38
CA ASP A 314 -16.60 5.35 -13.40
C ASP A 314 -16.43 6.09 -12.06
N ILE A 315 -15.27 6.72 -11.82
CA ILE A 315 -14.92 7.31 -10.51
C ILE A 315 -15.86 8.43 -10.06
N ASP A 316 -16.30 9.30 -10.97
CA ASP A 316 -17.16 10.43 -10.61
C ASP A 316 -18.53 9.95 -10.16
N GLN A 317 -19.10 8.98 -10.89
CA GLN A 317 -20.36 8.35 -10.50
C GLN A 317 -20.22 7.65 -9.15
N LEU A 318 -19.16 6.85 -8.96
CA LEU A 318 -18.88 6.16 -7.71
C LEU A 318 -18.78 7.17 -6.54
N MET A 319 -18.08 8.28 -6.73
CA MET A 319 -17.93 9.34 -5.72
C MET A 319 -19.26 9.98 -5.32
N LYS A 320 -20.18 10.20 -6.27
CA LYS A 320 -21.53 10.70 -5.96
C LYS A 320 -22.32 9.73 -5.09
N PHE A 321 -22.27 8.43 -5.41
CA PHE A 321 -22.96 7.42 -4.60
C PHE A 321 -22.31 7.23 -3.23
N ILE A 322 -20.98 7.26 -3.13
CA ILE A 322 -20.29 7.25 -1.84
C ILE A 322 -20.74 8.44 -0.99
N ASN A 323 -20.75 9.66 -1.55
CA ASN A 323 -21.26 10.85 -0.87
C ASN A 323 -22.73 10.72 -0.45
N PHE A 324 -23.56 10.11 -1.29
CA PHE A 324 -24.97 9.96 -0.97
C PHE A 324 -25.18 8.96 0.18
N PHE A 325 -24.54 7.80 0.14
CA PHE A 325 -24.76 6.73 1.14
C PHE A 325 -23.91 6.91 2.41
N PHE A 326 -22.73 7.52 2.29
CA PHE A 326 -21.80 7.85 3.37
C PHE A 326 -21.57 9.37 3.35
N PRO A 327 -22.55 10.17 3.79
CA PRO A 327 -22.47 11.62 3.70
C PRO A 327 -21.25 12.18 4.45
N PRO A 328 -20.62 13.23 3.94
CA PRO A 328 -19.54 13.91 4.65
C PRO A 328 -20.05 14.56 5.95
N PRO A 329 -19.15 14.97 6.86
CA PRO A 329 -19.55 15.75 8.02
C PRO A 329 -20.05 17.14 7.61
N GLU A 330 -20.67 17.86 8.53
CA GLU A 330 -21.15 19.23 8.31
C GLU A 330 -19.99 20.20 7.97
N ASP A 331 -20.30 21.34 7.33
CA ASP A 331 -19.32 22.21 6.64
C ASP A 331 -18.08 22.60 7.46
N ASN A 332 -18.21 22.76 8.78
CA ASN A 332 -17.11 23.14 9.66
C ASN A 332 -16.00 22.06 9.78
N GLU A 333 -16.30 20.81 9.43
CA GLU A 333 -15.38 19.66 9.49
C GLU A 333 -14.96 19.13 8.10
N LEU A 334 -15.42 19.76 7.01
CA LEU A 334 -15.03 19.38 5.64
C LEU A 334 -13.55 19.65 5.32
N LYS A 335 -12.88 20.47 6.13
CA LYS A 335 -11.48 20.86 5.89
C LYS A 335 -10.58 19.62 5.95
N ASN A 336 -9.98 19.27 4.81
CA ASN A 336 -9.17 18.06 4.57
C ASN A 336 -9.94 16.74 4.47
N TYR A 337 -11.27 16.76 4.42
CA TYR A 337 -12.06 15.54 4.20
C TYR A 337 -11.78 14.96 2.82
N TYR A 338 -11.80 15.80 1.78
CA TYR A 338 -11.42 15.42 0.42
C TYR A 338 -9.95 15.73 0.17
N ARG A 339 -9.17 14.72 -0.22
CA ARG A 339 -7.77 14.86 -0.65
C ARG A 339 -7.55 14.26 -2.03
N GLY A 340 -6.89 15.01 -2.91
CA GLY A 340 -6.77 14.67 -4.33
C GLY A 340 -7.74 15.49 -5.20
N SER A 341 -7.69 15.29 -6.51
CA SER A 341 -8.49 16.07 -7.46
C SER A 341 -9.90 15.51 -7.64
N PHE A 342 -10.87 16.17 -7.01
CA PHE A 342 -12.30 15.89 -7.17
C PHE A 342 -13.01 17.00 -7.95
N GLY A 343 -14.13 16.67 -8.58
CA GLY A 343 -15.12 17.67 -8.97
C GLY A 343 -15.77 18.32 -7.74
N SER A 344 -16.47 19.44 -7.95
CA SER A 344 -17.12 20.20 -6.87
C SER A 344 -18.58 19.84 -6.62
N ASP A 345 -19.21 19.07 -7.52
CA ASP A 345 -20.62 18.72 -7.44
C ASP A 345 -20.82 17.20 -7.32
N PHE A 346 -21.28 16.78 -6.14
CA PHE A 346 -21.61 15.39 -5.86
C PHE A 346 -23.13 15.11 -5.94
N THR A 347 -23.91 16.03 -6.51
CA THR A 347 -25.36 15.88 -6.65
C THR A 347 -25.70 14.77 -7.63
N LEU A 348 -26.65 13.92 -7.24
CA LEU A 348 -27.20 12.87 -8.10
C LEU A 348 -28.15 13.49 -9.13
N SER A 349 -27.91 13.22 -10.40
CA SER A 349 -28.88 13.45 -11.49
C SER A 349 -30.14 12.59 -11.30
N GLU A 350 -31.24 12.90 -12.00
CA GLU A 350 -32.49 12.12 -11.92
C GLU A 350 -32.28 10.61 -12.20
N LYS A 351 -31.41 10.29 -13.17
CA LYS A 351 -31.03 8.91 -13.46
C LYS A 351 -30.28 8.26 -12.29
N GLU A 352 -29.34 8.99 -11.69
CA GLU A 352 -28.57 8.50 -10.54
C GLU A 352 -29.44 8.38 -9.27
N GLN A 353 -30.45 9.24 -9.09
CA GLN A 353 -31.44 9.12 -8.01
C GLN A 353 -32.28 7.84 -8.17
N SER A 354 -32.66 7.49 -9.39
CA SER A 354 -33.37 6.22 -9.68
C SER A 354 -32.51 5.01 -9.31
N ILE A 355 -31.22 5.05 -9.63
CA ILE A 355 -30.23 4.02 -9.22
C ILE A 355 -30.08 3.98 -7.70
N ALA A 356 -29.99 5.14 -7.03
CA ALA A 356 -29.89 5.21 -5.56
C ALA A 356 -31.11 4.57 -4.88
N LEU A 357 -32.31 4.78 -5.43
CA LEU A 357 -33.53 4.14 -4.95
C LEU A 357 -33.46 2.61 -5.10
N GLU A 358 -32.91 2.09 -6.20
CA GLU A 358 -32.73 0.65 -6.39
C GLU A 358 -31.71 0.07 -5.40
N ILE A 359 -30.57 0.75 -5.21
CA ILE A 359 -29.58 0.39 -4.18
C ILE A 359 -30.22 0.38 -2.78
N THR A 360 -31.11 1.34 -2.48
CA THR A 360 -31.85 1.40 -1.22
C THR A 360 -32.83 0.24 -1.07
N LYS A 361 -33.55 -0.14 -2.13
CA LYS A 361 -34.44 -1.32 -2.14
C LYS A 361 -33.69 -2.62 -1.88
N LEU A 362 -32.40 -2.67 -2.21
CA LEU A 362 -31.50 -3.80 -1.94
C LEU A 362 -30.83 -3.74 -0.55
N GLY A 363 -31.29 -2.86 0.33
CA GLY A 363 -30.92 -2.84 1.75
C GLY A 363 -29.77 -1.90 2.11
N ILE A 364 -29.29 -1.07 1.18
CA ILE A 364 -28.28 -0.05 1.48
C ILE A 364 -28.97 1.29 1.75
N ASN A 365 -29.12 1.62 3.03
CA ASN A 365 -29.71 2.91 3.42
C ASN A 365 -28.63 4.00 3.51
N ARG A 366 -29.01 5.23 3.16
CA ARG A 366 -28.21 6.42 3.43
C ARG A 366 -27.98 6.55 4.94
N ASN A 367 -26.73 6.74 5.35
CA ASN A 367 -26.40 6.97 6.76
C ASN A 367 -26.83 8.38 7.18
N SER A 368 -27.20 8.55 8.45
CA SER A 368 -27.68 9.83 9.01
C SER A 368 -26.57 10.86 9.25
N GLY A 369 -25.30 10.46 9.14
CA GLY A 369 -24.14 11.31 9.34
C GLY A 369 -22.86 10.64 8.84
N SER A 370 -21.72 11.33 9.01
CA SER A 370 -20.45 10.84 8.52
C SER A 370 -19.97 9.60 9.28
N LEU A 371 -19.61 8.58 8.50
CA LEU A 371 -18.93 7.37 8.98
C LEU A 371 -17.46 7.33 8.57
N LEU A 372 -17.02 8.32 7.78
CA LEU A 372 -15.66 8.41 7.26
C LEU A 372 -15.00 9.66 7.85
N ASN A 373 -13.70 9.58 8.11
CA ASN A 373 -12.87 10.71 8.51
C ASN A 373 -12.27 11.43 7.30
N GLY A 374 -12.40 10.85 6.10
CA GLY A 374 -11.94 11.45 4.86
C GLY A 374 -11.94 10.49 3.68
N ILE A 375 -11.76 11.04 2.49
CA ILE A 375 -11.65 10.34 1.22
C ILE A 375 -10.42 10.87 0.48
N ILE A 376 -9.52 9.95 0.11
CA ILE A 376 -8.35 10.27 -0.69
C ILE A 376 -8.54 9.66 -2.08
N LYS A 377 -8.53 10.48 -3.12
CA LYS A 377 -8.47 10.01 -4.51
C LYS A 377 -7.04 10.03 -4.99
N THR A 378 -6.64 8.95 -5.65
CA THR A 378 -5.36 8.82 -6.31
C THR A 378 -5.48 7.84 -7.48
N LYS A 379 -4.37 7.58 -8.16
CA LYS A 379 -4.27 6.75 -9.35
C LYS A 379 -3.04 5.85 -9.25
N VAL A 380 -2.92 4.91 -10.18
CA VAL A 380 -1.66 4.18 -10.40
C VAL A 380 -0.51 5.16 -10.65
N GLY A 381 0.64 4.92 -10.02
CA GLY A 381 1.75 5.86 -9.96
C GLY A 381 3.11 5.27 -10.30
N GLU A 382 4.07 6.18 -10.53
CA GLU A 382 5.48 5.88 -10.78
C GLU A 382 6.19 5.32 -9.53
N GLY A 383 7.41 4.82 -9.73
CA GLY A 383 8.31 4.41 -8.65
C GLY A 383 8.92 5.61 -7.88
N PRO A 384 9.87 5.33 -6.96
CA PRO A 384 10.55 6.37 -6.21
C PRO A 384 11.43 7.26 -7.11
N LYS A 385 11.57 8.52 -6.73
CA LYS A 385 12.39 9.50 -7.47
C LYS A 385 13.19 10.42 -6.56
N VAL A 386 14.34 10.84 -7.05
CA VAL A 386 15.12 11.94 -6.46
C VAL A 386 14.38 13.24 -6.78
N ILE A 387 14.18 14.09 -5.78
CA ILE A 387 13.64 15.43 -5.99
C ILE A 387 14.74 16.46 -5.76
N VAL A 388 14.76 17.48 -6.61
CA VAL A 388 15.59 18.67 -6.40
C VAL A 388 14.73 19.65 -5.62
N GLU A 389 15.14 19.96 -4.39
CA GLU A 389 14.54 21.05 -3.60
C GLU A 389 15.16 22.39 -3.96
#